data_AF-A0A846U830-F1
#
_entry.id   AF-A0A846U830-F1
#
_cell.length_a   1.000
_cell.length_b   1.000
_cell.length_c   1.000
_cell.angle_alpha   90.00
_cell.angle_beta   90.00
_cell.angle_gamma   90.00
#
_symmetry.space_group_name_H-M   'P 1'
#
loop_
_entity.id
_entity.type
_entity.pdbx_description
1 polymer ?
#
loop_
_entity_poly.entity_id
_entity_poly.type
_entity_poly.pdbx_seq_one_letter_code
_entity_poly.pdbx_strand_id
1 'polypeptide(L)'
;MSGAKTAAPKAPSKGKAKAPFGAENRQKLIGDFLGEHGGAPVWQSVYRLLLWVDKTTSLAHCYESDKCQPGKPWHLRSLRFHDWLARSLGVEPHAVSESIDWLFRRTADEYAAEVLRKQQHLLRRAQVQRAPYEGRGFPEPGEDPAIIAIIKEMLGERLLEEPTPHEWSVLSQKIRESIAVENKRKNLVGEGFEDVLAALLRAQPNAQNFDIHVRKALDQMPGFKNVRLGEKVNKVDLVLVDKQTGRETLITAKWSIRADREKQFQTEFASYVQARSNQQGWGYVLVTNEFDPARLARACEAMAANNRMFEHVIHINPAAVMDVYGPSPEDSMARVASYVTADRLLGLDDWLSKTGLK
;
A
#
# COMPACT_ATOMS: atom_id res chain seq x y z
N MET A 1 7.54 -16.45 -51.35
CA MET A 1 6.85 -15.26 -50.85
C MET A 1 5.70 -15.69 -49.96
N SER A 2 5.87 -15.64 -48.64
CA SER A 2 4.81 -15.91 -47.66
C SER A 2 4.86 -14.77 -46.65
N GLY A 3 3.89 -13.86 -46.75
CA GLY A 3 3.80 -12.66 -45.94
C GLY A 3 3.22 -12.99 -44.56
N ALA A 4 4.02 -12.82 -43.52
CA ALA A 4 3.57 -12.87 -42.14
C ALA A 4 2.71 -11.63 -41.85
N LYS A 5 1.42 -11.85 -41.56
CA LYS A 5 0.54 -10.81 -41.01
C LYS A 5 0.87 -10.61 -39.54
N THR A 6 1.52 -9.51 -39.22
CA THR A 6 1.63 -8.97 -37.85
C THR A 6 0.25 -8.56 -37.36
N ALA A 7 -0.23 -9.22 -36.30
CA ALA A 7 -1.46 -8.85 -35.61
C ALA A 7 -1.20 -7.62 -34.72
N ALA A 8 -1.95 -6.55 -34.96
CA ALA A 8 -1.96 -5.36 -34.13
C ALA A 8 -2.44 -5.69 -32.69
N PRO A 9 -1.95 -4.99 -31.67
CA PRO A 9 -2.35 -5.22 -30.28
C PRO A 9 -3.83 -4.90 -30.10
N LYS A 10 -4.59 -5.86 -29.56
CA LYS A 10 -6.00 -5.68 -29.18
C LYS A 10 -6.09 -4.64 -28.06
N ALA A 11 -6.93 -3.62 -28.26
CA ALA A 11 -7.36 -2.72 -27.20
C ALA A 11 -7.98 -3.53 -26.03
N PRO A 12 -7.76 -3.11 -24.77
CA PRO A 12 -8.28 -3.84 -23.62
C PRO A 12 -9.81 -3.84 -23.66
N SER A 13 -10.39 -5.03 -23.75
CA SER A 13 -11.83 -5.23 -23.59
C SER A 13 -12.24 -4.78 -22.18
N LYS A 14 -13.39 -4.09 -22.05
CA LYS A 14 -14.06 -3.76 -20.78
C LYS A 14 -14.53 -5.02 -20.03
N GLY A 15 -13.60 -5.90 -19.65
CA GLY A 15 -13.87 -7.07 -18.82
C GLY A 15 -14.08 -6.64 -17.37
N LYS A 16 -15.19 -7.06 -16.76
CA LYS A 16 -15.43 -6.84 -15.32
C LYS A 16 -14.35 -7.60 -14.53
N ALA A 17 -13.63 -6.90 -13.66
CA ALA A 17 -12.64 -7.54 -12.78
C ALA A 17 -13.32 -8.60 -11.91
N LYS A 18 -12.68 -9.77 -11.76
CA LYS A 18 -13.24 -10.91 -11.01
C LYS A 18 -13.30 -10.70 -9.49
N ALA A 19 -12.52 -9.75 -8.98
CA ALA A 19 -12.45 -9.39 -7.56
C ALA A 19 -12.17 -7.88 -7.42
N PRO A 20 -12.96 -7.12 -6.63
CA PRO A 20 -12.81 -5.66 -6.52
C PRO A 20 -11.43 -5.24 -6.03
N PHE A 21 -10.90 -5.90 -4.99
CA PHE A 21 -9.55 -5.65 -4.47
C PHE A 21 -8.45 -6.41 -5.24
N GLY A 22 -8.76 -7.06 -6.35
CA GLY A 22 -7.82 -7.85 -7.14
C GLY A 22 -6.88 -7.00 -8.01
N ALA A 23 -5.74 -7.57 -8.40
CA ALA A 23 -4.70 -6.86 -9.14
C ALA A 23 -5.20 -6.22 -10.45
N GLU A 24 -6.03 -6.92 -11.23
CA GLU A 24 -6.61 -6.39 -12.48
C GLU A 24 -7.38 -5.09 -12.23
N ASN A 25 -8.21 -5.05 -11.19
CA ASN A 25 -8.99 -3.87 -10.87
C ASN A 25 -8.13 -2.72 -10.35
N ARG A 26 -7.15 -3.03 -9.49
CA ARG A 26 -6.19 -2.04 -9.00
C ARG A 26 -5.46 -1.38 -10.16
N GLN A 27 -4.95 -2.16 -11.11
CA GLN A 27 -4.25 -1.64 -12.28
C GLN A 27 -5.14 -0.75 -13.15
N LYS A 28 -6.40 -1.14 -13.38
CA LYS A 28 -7.40 -0.29 -14.05
C LYS A 28 -7.58 1.03 -13.32
N LEU A 29 -7.91 1.00 -12.03
CA LEU A 29 -8.17 2.18 -11.21
C LEU A 29 -6.95 3.11 -11.12
N ILE A 30 -5.75 2.56 -10.97
CA ILE A 30 -4.51 3.35 -10.99
C ILE A 30 -4.33 4.03 -12.36
N GLY A 31 -4.61 3.32 -13.46
CA GLY A 31 -4.59 3.91 -14.81
C GLY A 31 -5.59 5.06 -14.96
N ASP A 32 -6.81 4.88 -14.47
CA ASP A 32 -7.85 5.93 -14.48
C ASP A 32 -7.37 7.17 -13.68
N PHE A 33 -6.82 6.96 -12.49
CA PHE A 33 -6.26 8.04 -11.66
C PHE A 33 -5.15 8.80 -12.39
N LEU A 34 -4.18 8.10 -12.98
CA LEU A 34 -3.05 8.72 -13.67
C LEU A 34 -3.47 9.45 -14.96
N GLY A 35 -4.53 8.98 -15.62
CA GLY A 35 -5.13 9.68 -16.75
C GLY A 35 -5.80 11.01 -16.35
N GLU A 36 -6.43 11.04 -15.17
CA GLU A 36 -7.09 12.24 -14.63
C GLU A 36 -6.11 13.23 -13.97
N HIS A 37 -5.06 12.74 -13.31
CA HIS A 37 -4.18 13.52 -12.43
C HIS A 37 -2.72 13.57 -12.92
N GLY A 38 -2.51 13.43 -14.23
CA GLY A 38 -1.18 13.49 -14.84
C GLY A 38 -0.43 14.80 -14.52
N GLY A 39 0.88 14.71 -14.33
CA GLY A 39 1.77 15.86 -14.13
C GLY A 39 2.00 16.30 -12.68
N ALA A 40 1.29 15.74 -11.70
CA ALA A 40 1.62 15.95 -10.29
C ALA A 40 2.98 15.31 -9.93
N PRO A 41 3.70 15.82 -8.91
CA PRO A 41 4.86 15.13 -8.34
C PRO A 41 4.53 13.68 -7.99
N VAL A 42 5.47 12.77 -8.21
CA VAL A 42 5.22 11.34 -8.09
C VAL A 42 4.83 10.97 -6.65
N TRP A 43 5.50 11.58 -5.67
CA TRP A 43 5.17 11.38 -4.26
C TRP A 43 3.72 11.78 -3.91
N GLN A 44 3.17 12.83 -4.54
CA GLN A 44 1.79 13.24 -4.30
C GLN A 44 0.83 12.19 -4.82
N SER A 45 1.11 11.61 -5.99
CA SER A 45 0.30 10.53 -6.55
C SER A 45 0.25 9.32 -5.63
N VAL A 46 1.39 8.95 -5.00
CA VAL A 46 1.42 7.87 -4.00
C VAL A 46 0.50 8.18 -2.81
N TYR A 47 0.57 9.39 -2.25
CA TYR A 47 -0.29 9.77 -1.12
C TYR A 47 -1.76 9.86 -1.51
N ARG A 48 -2.08 10.48 -2.65
CA ARG A 48 -3.46 10.57 -3.14
C ARG A 48 -4.08 9.18 -3.35
N LEU A 49 -3.30 8.21 -3.83
CA LEU A 49 -3.77 6.85 -4.08
C LEU A 49 -3.89 5.99 -2.81
N LEU A 50 -2.91 6.07 -1.89
CA LEU A 50 -2.73 5.06 -0.84
C LEU A 50 -2.78 5.57 0.61
N LEU A 51 -2.44 6.84 0.83
CA LEU A 51 -2.48 7.41 2.19
C LEU A 51 -3.93 7.52 2.63
N TRP A 52 -4.19 7.37 3.93
CA TRP A 52 -5.54 7.45 4.49
C TRP A 52 -5.59 8.29 5.75
N VAL A 53 -6.79 8.70 6.12
CA VAL A 53 -7.06 9.31 7.42
C VAL A 53 -7.41 8.21 8.42
N ASP A 54 -6.71 8.20 9.55
CA ASP A 54 -7.02 7.31 10.66
C ASP A 54 -8.35 7.72 11.30
N LYS A 55 -9.34 6.83 11.28
CA LYS A 55 -10.69 7.09 11.78
C LYS A 55 -10.73 7.37 13.29
N THR A 56 -9.71 6.97 14.05
CA THR A 56 -9.65 7.19 15.49
C THR A 56 -9.17 8.59 15.86
N THR A 57 -8.27 9.16 15.07
CA THR A 57 -7.70 10.50 15.33
C THR A 57 -8.20 11.57 14.36
N SER A 58 -8.84 11.17 13.26
CA SER A 58 -9.19 12.02 12.12
C SER A 58 -7.99 12.72 11.46
N LEU A 59 -6.78 12.18 11.64
CA LEU A 59 -5.53 12.70 11.07
C LEU A 59 -4.97 11.77 10.00
N ALA A 60 -4.13 12.32 9.12
CA ALA A 60 -3.45 11.52 8.10
C ALA A 60 -2.53 10.50 8.78
N HIS A 61 -2.58 9.24 8.34
CA HIS A 61 -1.86 8.16 9.02
C HIS A 61 -0.36 8.22 8.70
N CYS A 62 0.47 8.56 9.70
CA CYS A 62 1.93 8.51 9.59
C CYS A 62 2.60 7.45 10.47
N TYR A 63 1.90 6.91 11.46
CA TYR A 63 2.47 5.98 12.44
C TYR A 63 1.38 5.12 13.10
N GLU A 64 1.78 4.16 13.93
CA GLU A 64 0.87 3.23 14.61
C GLU A 64 -0.26 3.96 15.36
N SER A 65 -1.53 3.64 15.03
CA SER A 65 -2.72 4.36 15.47
C SER A 65 -2.81 4.54 16.99
N ASP A 66 -2.41 3.55 17.78
CA ASP A 66 -2.42 3.59 19.24
C ASP A 66 -1.40 4.59 19.81
N LYS A 67 -0.34 4.89 19.07
CA LYS A 67 0.68 5.88 19.43
C LYS A 67 0.27 7.29 19.04
N CYS A 68 -0.61 7.44 18.06
CA CYS A 68 -1.05 8.74 17.54
C CYS A 68 -2.24 9.35 18.31
N GLN A 69 -2.78 8.66 19.33
CA GLN A 69 -3.90 9.15 20.15
C GLN A 69 -3.54 10.40 20.97
N PRO A 70 -4.49 11.31 21.26
CA PRO A 70 -4.26 12.45 22.14
C PRO A 70 -3.56 12.08 23.46
N GLY A 71 -2.60 12.91 23.89
CA GLY A 71 -1.78 12.66 25.08
C GLY A 71 -0.58 11.71 24.85
N LYS A 72 -0.42 11.14 23.65
CA LYS A 72 0.76 10.36 23.27
C LYS A 72 1.77 11.22 22.48
N PRO A 73 3.07 10.86 22.50
CA PRO A 73 4.11 11.65 21.80
C PRO A 73 3.87 11.83 20.29
N TRP A 74 3.25 10.84 19.63
CA TRP A 74 3.02 10.86 18.19
C TRP A 74 1.77 11.65 17.77
N HIS A 75 0.93 12.13 18.69
CA HIS A 75 -0.25 12.90 18.32
C HIS A 75 0.11 14.25 17.71
N LEU A 76 1.01 15.01 18.35
CA LEU A 76 1.49 16.29 17.82
C LEU A 76 2.20 16.13 16.47
N ARG A 77 2.95 15.03 16.32
CA ARG A 77 3.59 14.62 15.06
C ARG A 77 2.57 14.37 13.96
N SER A 78 1.48 13.68 14.28
CA SER A 78 0.38 13.43 13.33
C SER A 78 -0.33 14.72 12.92
N LEU A 79 -0.50 15.68 13.84
CA LEU A 79 -1.06 17.00 13.53
C LEU A 79 -0.17 17.77 12.54
N ARG A 80 1.14 17.80 12.79
CA ARG A 80 2.11 18.43 11.88
C ARG A 80 2.11 17.77 10.51
N PHE A 81 2.14 16.44 10.47
CA PHE A 81 2.05 15.72 9.19
C PHE A 81 0.79 16.08 8.41
N HIS A 82 -0.35 16.11 9.09
CA HIS A 82 -1.64 16.39 8.47
C HIS A 82 -1.70 17.83 7.93
N ASP A 83 -1.21 18.81 8.70
CA ASP A 83 -1.07 20.20 8.24
C ASP A 83 -0.12 20.34 7.04
N TRP A 84 1.06 19.72 7.12
CA TRP A 84 2.03 19.69 6.02
C TRP A 84 1.42 19.08 4.76
N LEU A 85 0.68 17.98 4.90
CA LEU A 85 0.03 17.31 3.79
C LEU A 85 -1.04 18.19 3.17
N ALA A 86 -1.87 18.84 3.98
CA ALA A 86 -2.91 19.77 3.53
C ALA A 86 -2.31 20.90 2.68
N ARG A 87 -1.29 21.58 3.22
CA ARG A 87 -0.54 22.63 2.52
C ARG A 87 0.08 22.12 1.22
N SER A 88 0.70 20.94 1.26
CA SER A 88 1.41 20.39 0.11
C SER A 88 0.48 19.87 -1.00
N LEU A 89 -0.76 19.50 -0.66
CA LEU A 89 -1.80 19.13 -1.62
C LEU A 89 -2.66 20.33 -2.05
N GLY A 90 -2.47 21.51 -1.44
CA GLY A 90 -3.22 22.72 -1.73
C GLY A 90 -4.68 22.66 -1.27
N VAL A 91 -4.95 21.99 -0.15
CA VAL A 91 -6.30 21.82 0.40
C VAL A 91 -6.34 22.22 1.87
N GLU A 92 -7.54 22.54 2.35
CA GLU A 92 -7.76 22.77 3.78
C GLU A 92 -7.58 21.48 4.59
N PRO A 93 -7.11 21.55 5.86
CA PRO A 93 -6.90 20.36 6.68
C PRO A 93 -8.12 19.42 6.74
N HIS A 94 -9.32 19.96 6.92
CA HIS A 94 -10.55 19.16 6.98
C HIS A 94 -10.89 18.43 5.65
N ALA A 95 -10.35 18.89 4.52
CA ALA A 95 -10.57 18.33 3.19
C ALA A 95 -9.48 17.32 2.76
N VAL A 96 -8.48 17.05 3.62
CA VAL A 96 -7.42 16.07 3.33
C VAL A 96 -7.99 14.69 3.03
N SER A 97 -9.01 14.25 3.79
CA SER A 97 -9.65 12.94 3.62
C SER A 97 -10.25 12.73 2.23
N GLU A 98 -10.73 13.80 1.59
CA GLU A 98 -11.31 13.78 0.24
C GLU A 98 -10.23 13.71 -0.84
N SER A 99 -9.04 14.19 -0.52
CA SER A 99 -7.91 14.32 -1.43
C SER A 99 -6.98 13.11 -1.46
N ILE A 100 -7.10 12.21 -0.49
CA ILE A 100 -6.31 10.98 -0.38
C ILE A 100 -7.19 9.73 -0.43
N ASP A 101 -6.58 8.57 -0.25
CA ASP A 101 -7.25 7.28 -0.17
C ASP A 101 -8.07 6.91 -1.41
N TRP A 102 -7.70 7.45 -2.56
CA TRP A 102 -8.50 7.36 -3.78
C TRP A 102 -8.69 5.90 -4.21
N LEU A 103 -7.63 5.09 -4.17
CA LEU A 103 -7.68 3.69 -4.63
C LEU A 103 -8.61 2.85 -3.75
N PHE A 104 -8.54 3.03 -2.43
CA PHE A 104 -9.41 2.30 -1.50
C PHE A 104 -10.87 2.69 -1.68
N ARG A 105 -11.18 4.00 -1.70
CA ARG A 105 -12.56 4.48 -1.83
C ARG A 105 -13.23 3.94 -3.09
N ARG A 106 -12.57 4.06 -4.25
CA ARG A 106 -13.09 3.50 -5.51
C ARG A 106 -13.25 1.99 -5.47
N THR A 107 -12.29 1.28 -4.87
CA THR A 107 -12.38 -0.18 -4.73
C THR A 107 -13.50 -0.60 -3.78
N ALA A 108 -13.72 0.16 -2.69
CA ALA A 108 -14.77 -0.09 -1.72
C ALA A 108 -16.16 0.16 -2.32
N ASP A 109 -16.32 1.19 -3.16
CA ASP A 109 -17.56 1.46 -3.90
C ASP A 109 -17.90 0.29 -4.85
N GLU A 110 -16.92 -0.17 -5.62
CA GLU A 110 -17.11 -1.33 -6.51
C GLU A 110 -17.38 -2.62 -5.73
N TYR A 111 -16.75 -2.80 -4.57
CA TYR A 111 -17.02 -3.91 -3.67
C TYR A 111 -18.44 -3.88 -3.11
N ALA A 112 -18.90 -2.73 -2.61
CA ALA A 112 -20.26 -2.57 -2.12
C ALA A 112 -21.29 -2.90 -3.22
N ALA A 113 -21.06 -2.40 -4.45
CA ALA A 113 -21.92 -2.71 -5.59
C ALA A 113 -21.91 -4.20 -5.96
N GLU A 114 -20.79 -4.91 -5.76
CA GLU A 114 -20.70 -6.35 -5.98
C GLU A 114 -21.39 -7.16 -4.87
N VAL A 115 -21.23 -6.76 -3.60
CA VAL A 115 -21.91 -7.39 -2.46
C VAL A 115 -23.42 -7.32 -2.65
N LEU A 116 -23.96 -6.14 -3.00
CA LEU A 116 -25.39 -5.96 -3.27
C LEU A 116 -25.89 -6.91 -4.39
N ARG A 117 -25.10 -7.08 -5.47
CA ARG A 117 -25.44 -8.00 -6.57
C ARG A 117 -25.43 -9.47 -6.14
N LYS A 118 -24.54 -9.86 -5.23
CA LYS A 118 -24.38 -11.25 -4.77
C LYS A 118 -25.26 -11.60 -3.57
N GLN A 119 -25.79 -10.60 -2.86
CA GLN A 119 -26.49 -10.78 -1.59
C GLN A 119 -27.67 -11.74 -1.71
N GLN A 120 -28.57 -11.55 -2.68
CA GLN A 120 -29.74 -12.42 -2.86
C GLN A 120 -29.36 -13.88 -3.12
N HIS A 121 -28.31 -14.11 -3.91
CA HIS A 121 -27.82 -15.47 -4.19
C HIS A 121 -27.18 -16.11 -2.95
N LEU A 122 -26.43 -15.33 -2.16
CA LEU A 122 -25.85 -15.79 -0.90
C LEU A 122 -26.92 -16.14 0.13
N LEU A 123 -27.95 -15.30 0.28
CA LEU A 123 -29.08 -15.55 1.18
C LEU A 123 -29.82 -16.83 0.81
N ARG A 124 -30.11 -17.05 -0.48
CA ARG A 124 -30.75 -18.30 -0.94
C ARG A 124 -29.89 -19.53 -0.65
N ARG A 125 -28.58 -19.45 -0.89
CA ARG A 125 -27.65 -20.55 -0.57
C ARG A 125 -27.58 -20.80 0.93
N ALA A 126 -27.53 -19.75 1.74
CA ALA A 126 -27.51 -19.85 3.18
C ALA A 126 -28.79 -20.51 3.71
N GLN A 127 -29.97 -20.16 3.18
CA GLN A 127 -31.24 -20.81 3.51
C GLN A 127 -31.21 -22.31 3.21
N VAL A 128 -30.80 -22.71 2.01
CA VAL A 128 -30.69 -24.13 1.62
C VAL A 128 -29.71 -24.88 2.53
N GLN A 129 -28.57 -24.26 2.87
CA GLN A 129 -27.57 -24.86 3.74
C GLN A 129 -28.01 -24.91 5.22
N ARG A 130 -28.88 -24.01 5.66
CA ARG A 130 -29.41 -23.96 7.03
C ARG A 130 -30.63 -24.85 7.25
N ALA A 131 -31.38 -25.18 6.19
CA ALA A 131 -32.60 -26.00 6.29
C ALA A 131 -32.43 -27.30 7.12
N PRO A 132 -31.32 -28.07 7.01
CA PRO A 132 -31.12 -29.27 7.84
C PRO A 132 -30.95 -29.00 9.35
N TYR A 133 -30.78 -27.75 9.76
CA TYR A 133 -30.53 -27.33 11.14
C TYR A 133 -31.67 -26.51 11.75
N GLU A 134 -32.82 -26.43 11.08
CA GLU A 134 -33.99 -25.70 11.54
C GLU A 134 -34.45 -26.19 12.93
N GLY A 135 -34.87 -25.25 13.78
CA GLY A 135 -35.31 -25.54 15.16
C GLY A 135 -34.20 -25.90 16.16
N ARG A 136 -32.92 -25.93 15.75
CA ARG A 136 -31.79 -26.32 16.62
C ARG A 136 -31.12 -25.15 17.36
N GLY A 137 -31.68 -23.95 17.28
CA GLY A 137 -31.13 -22.75 17.95
C GLY A 137 -29.77 -22.29 17.40
N PHE A 138 -29.52 -22.50 16.10
CA PHE A 138 -28.31 -21.95 15.46
C PHE A 138 -28.43 -20.42 15.40
N PRO A 139 -27.33 -19.69 15.64
CA PRO A 139 -27.36 -18.23 15.58
C PRO A 139 -27.74 -17.75 14.19
N GLU A 140 -28.51 -16.67 14.12
CA GLU A 140 -28.90 -16.03 12.87
C GLU A 140 -27.78 -15.13 12.36
N PRO A 141 -27.60 -15.01 11.03
CA PRO A 141 -26.68 -14.04 10.46
C PRO A 141 -26.98 -12.63 10.99
N GLY A 142 -25.93 -11.90 11.40
CA GLY A 142 -26.06 -10.54 11.94
C GLY A 142 -26.39 -10.47 13.43
N GLU A 143 -26.60 -11.58 14.14
CA GLU A 143 -26.69 -11.55 15.60
C GLU A 143 -25.35 -11.18 16.24
N ASP A 144 -25.29 -9.98 16.80
CA ASP A 144 -24.11 -9.47 17.50
C ASP A 144 -24.52 -8.66 18.75
N PRO A 145 -24.73 -9.34 19.89
CA PRO A 145 -25.18 -8.69 21.12
C PRO A 145 -24.23 -7.58 21.60
N ALA A 146 -22.93 -7.69 21.30
CA ALA A 146 -21.95 -6.69 21.73
C ALA A 146 -22.09 -5.38 20.95
N ILE A 147 -22.29 -5.44 19.63
CA ILE A 147 -22.57 -4.24 18.82
C ILE A 147 -23.89 -3.60 19.25
N ILE A 148 -24.94 -4.42 19.44
CA ILE A 148 -26.26 -3.92 19.86
C ILE A 148 -26.16 -3.22 21.23
N ALA A 149 -25.43 -3.80 22.19
CA ALA A 149 -25.24 -3.21 23.51
C ALA A 149 -24.58 -1.83 23.42
N ILE A 150 -23.53 -1.68 22.60
CA ILE A 150 -22.84 -0.39 22.39
C ILE A 150 -23.80 0.65 21.80
N ILE A 151 -24.61 0.27 20.80
CA ILE A 151 -25.55 1.21 20.17
C ILE A 151 -26.64 1.63 21.16
N LYS A 152 -27.17 0.68 21.94
CA LYS A 152 -28.18 0.97 22.97
C LYS A 152 -27.63 1.87 24.07
N GLU A 153 -26.41 1.65 24.52
CA GLU A 153 -25.73 2.51 25.49
C GLU A 153 -25.60 3.96 24.97
N MET A 154 -25.23 4.13 23.70
CA MET A 154 -24.97 5.46 23.12
C MET A 154 -26.22 6.20 22.65
N LEU A 155 -27.22 5.48 22.12
CA LEU A 155 -28.36 6.05 21.41
C LEU A 155 -29.73 5.64 21.98
N GLY A 156 -29.82 4.65 22.87
CA GLY A 156 -31.08 4.01 23.24
C GLY A 156 -32.18 4.98 23.67
N GLU A 157 -31.88 5.91 24.57
CA GLU A 157 -32.84 6.93 25.03
C GLU A 157 -33.21 7.98 23.96
N ARG A 158 -32.42 8.07 22.88
CA ARG A 158 -32.64 9.00 21.76
C ARG A 158 -33.38 8.35 20.59
N LEU A 159 -33.59 7.03 20.62
CA LEU A 159 -34.39 6.34 19.62
C LEU A 159 -35.87 6.60 19.91
N LEU A 160 -36.61 7.07 18.89
CA LEU A 160 -38.05 7.30 19.01
C LEU A 160 -38.82 5.99 19.18
N GLU A 161 -38.33 4.91 18.57
CA GLU A 161 -38.88 3.57 18.63
C GLU A 161 -37.73 2.56 18.74
N GLU A 162 -37.94 1.48 19.49
CA GLU A 162 -36.98 0.39 19.61
C GLU A 162 -36.93 -0.39 18.29
N PRO A 163 -35.75 -0.50 17.63
CA PRO A 163 -35.61 -1.30 16.43
C PRO A 163 -35.97 -2.76 16.70
N THR A 164 -36.63 -3.38 15.72
CA THR A 164 -36.98 -4.80 15.76
C THR A 164 -35.71 -5.68 15.77
N PRO A 165 -35.79 -6.94 16.24
CA PRO A 165 -34.65 -7.86 16.19
C PRO A 165 -34.05 -8.01 14.78
N HIS A 166 -34.89 -7.95 13.74
CA HIS A 166 -34.43 -8.01 12.36
C HIS A 166 -33.63 -6.75 11.97
N GLU A 167 -34.11 -5.56 12.33
CA GLU A 167 -33.38 -4.31 12.06
C GLU A 167 -32.04 -4.26 12.80
N TRP A 168 -31.99 -4.74 14.05
CA TRP A 168 -30.74 -4.88 14.80
C TRP A 168 -29.74 -5.83 14.13
N SER A 169 -30.22 -6.96 13.60
CA SER A 169 -29.39 -7.91 12.84
C SER A 169 -28.85 -7.28 11.55
N VAL A 170 -29.71 -6.61 10.78
CA VAL A 170 -29.30 -5.92 9.53
C VAL A 170 -28.27 -4.82 9.81
N LEU A 171 -28.47 -4.02 10.87
CA LEU A 171 -27.54 -2.97 11.25
C LEU A 171 -26.18 -3.55 11.68
N SER A 172 -26.19 -4.55 12.56
CA SER A 172 -24.98 -5.26 13.01
C SER A 172 -24.22 -5.87 11.84
N GLN A 173 -24.93 -6.50 10.90
CA GLN A 173 -24.34 -7.02 9.67
C GLN A 173 -23.66 -5.91 8.85
N LYS A 174 -24.33 -4.78 8.61
CA LYS A 174 -23.76 -3.64 7.86
C LYS A 174 -22.51 -3.07 8.54
N ILE A 175 -22.51 -2.96 9.87
CA ILE A 175 -21.34 -2.49 10.63
C ILE A 175 -20.17 -3.47 10.45
N ARG A 176 -20.41 -4.78 10.61
CA ARG A 176 -19.40 -5.82 10.41
C ARG A 176 -18.86 -5.83 8.98
N GLU A 177 -19.72 -5.68 7.98
CA GLU A 177 -19.34 -5.57 6.58
C GLU A 177 -18.45 -4.33 6.35
N SER A 178 -18.82 -3.18 6.90
CA SER A 178 -18.00 -1.96 6.81
C SER A 178 -16.61 -2.16 7.44
N ILE A 179 -16.52 -2.84 8.59
CA ILE A 179 -15.25 -3.16 9.24
C ILE A 179 -14.44 -4.16 8.41
N ALA A 180 -15.10 -5.15 7.81
CA ALA A 180 -14.46 -6.14 6.95
C ALA A 180 -13.85 -5.48 5.70
N VAL A 181 -14.55 -4.51 5.10
CA VAL A 181 -14.04 -3.69 3.99
C VAL A 181 -12.85 -2.86 4.43
N GLU A 182 -12.91 -2.20 5.60
CA GLU A 182 -11.78 -1.44 6.15
C GLU A 182 -10.53 -2.32 6.33
N ASN A 183 -10.71 -3.55 6.80
CA ASN A 183 -9.59 -4.50 6.95
C ASN A 183 -8.93 -4.87 5.61
N LYS A 184 -9.62 -4.73 4.47
CA LYS A 184 -9.03 -4.94 3.14
C LYS A 184 -8.05 -3.85 2.72
N ARG A 185 -8.04 -2.69 3.39
CA ARG A 185 -7.03 -1.63 3.18
C ARG A 185 -5.60 -2.16 3.28
N LYS A 186 -5.37 -3.11 4.20
CA LYS A 186 -4.07 -3.79 4.39
C LYS A 186 -3.53 -4.40 3.09
N ASN A 187 -4.41 -4.87 2.19
CA ASN A 187 -4.02 -5.42 0.90
C ASN A 187 -3.55 -4.32 -0.07
N LEU A 188 -4.12 -3.12 0.01
CA LEU A 188 -3.72 -1.99 -0.84
C LEU A 188 -2.41 -1.37 -0.39
N VAL A 189 -2.14 -1.25 0.91
CA VAL A 189 -0.83 -0.79 1.40
C VAL A 189 0.27 -1.86 1.28
N GLY A 190 -0.11 -3.13 1.07
CA GLY A 190 0.78 -4.22 0.68
C GLY A 190 0.98 -4.25 -0.83
N GLU A 191 0.35 -5.21 -1.52
CA GLU A 191 0.52 -5.38 -2.98
C GLU A 191 0.09 -4.15 -3.79
N GLY A 192 -0.90 -3.39 -3.31
CA GLY A 192 -1.32 -2.17 -4.00
C GLY A 192 -0.22 -1.11 -4.02
N PHE A 193 0.66 -1.07 -3.03
CA PHE A 193 1.79 -0.16 -3.02
C PHE A 193 2.79 -0.50 -4.13
N GLU A 194 3.05 -1.78 -4.32
CA GLU A 194 3.88 -2.28 -5.42
C GLU A 194 3.27 -1.95 -6.79
N ASP A 195 1.95 -2.17 -6.94
CA ASP A 195 1.22 -1.86 -8.16
C ASP A 195 1.23 -0.36 -8.50
N VAL A 196 1.07 0.50 -7.49
CA VAL A 196 1.12 1.97 -7.63
C VAL A 196 2.52 2.42 -8.03
N LEU A 197 3.57 1.96 -7.34
CA LEU A 197 4.95 2.28 -7.71
C LEU A 197 5.22 1.87 -9.14
N ALA A 198 4.86 0.66 -9.54
CA ALA A 198 5.10 0.17 -10.90
C ALA A 198 4.39 1.01 -11.98
N ALA A 199 3.15 1.41 -11.72
CA ALA A 199 2.40 2.28 -12.64
C ALA A 199 3.05 3.67 -12.74
N LEU A 200 3.48 4.24 -11.61
CA LEU A 200 4.16 5.52 -11.57
C LEU A 200 5.51 5.48 -12.29
N LEU A 201 6.30 4.42 -12.11
CA LEU A 201 7.55 4.19 -12.84
C LEU A 201 7.30 4.12 -14.35
N ARG A 202 6.25 3.41 -14.78
CA ARG A 202 5.88 3.28 -16.20
C ARG A 202 5.35 4.57 -16.81
N ALA A 203 4.81 5.47 -15.99
CA ALA A 203 4.31 6.77 -16.44
C ALA A 203 5.43 7.82 -16.63
N GLN A 204 6.68 7.49 -16.27
CA GLN A 204 7.78 8.45 -16.41
C GLN A 204 8.23 8.63 -17.87
N PRO A 205 8.74 9.82 -18.25
CA PRO A 205 9.10 10.14 -19.65
C PRO A 205 10.13 9.21 -20.29
N ASN A 206 11.02 8.62 -19.49
CA ASN A 206 12.07 7.72 -19.97
C ASN A 206 11.81 6.25 -19.64
N ALA A 207 10.58 5.90 -19.21
CA ALA A 207 10.23 4.53 -18.82
C ALA A 207 10.46 3.49 -19.93
N GLN A 208 10.40 3.89 -21.21
CA GLN A 208 10.71 3.05 -22.36
C GLN A 208 12.13 2.48 -22.34
N ASN A 209 13.07 3.15 -21.67
CA ASN A 209 14.46 2.71 -21.51
C ASN A 209 14.62 1.59 -20.47
N PHE A 210 13.54 1.22 -19.79
CA PHE A 210 13.56 0.24 -18.73
C PHE A 210 12.53 -0.87 -18.95
N ASP A 211 12.86 -2.07 -18.46
CA ASP A 211 11.87 -3.11 -18.23
C ASP A 211 11.46 -3.11 -16.75
N ILE A 212 10.18 -2.86 -16.50
CA ILE A 212 9.61 -2.75 -15.14
C ILE A 212 8.74 -3.97 -14.86
N HIS A 213 9.18 -4.81 -13.93
CA HIS A 213 8.47 -6.02 -13.51
C HIS A 213 7.96 -5.88 -12.07
N VAL A 214 6.82 -6.50 -11.79
CA VAL A 214 6.18 -6.52 -10.47
C VAL A 214 6.06 -7.96 -10.01
N ARG A 215 6.46 -8.25 -8.77
CA ARG A 215 6.35 -9.57 -8.13
C ARG A 215 6.94 -10.70 -8.98
N LYS A 216 8.04 -10.43 -9.67
CA LYS A 216 8.72 -11.40 -10.53
C LYS A 216 9.43 -12.41 -9.66
N ALA A 217 9.31 -13.70 -10.01
CA ALA A 217 10.06 -14.73 -9.33
C ALA A 217 11.57 -14.52 -9.59
N LEU A 218 12.37 -14.69 -8.55
CA LEU A 218 13.81 -14.42 -8.59
C LEU A 218 14.51 -15.20 -9.69
N ASP A 219 14.11 -16.46 -9.91
CA ASP A 219 14.64 -17.37 -10.93
C ASP A 219 14.26 -17.01 -12.38
N GLN A 220 13.25 -16.16 -12.55
CA GLN A 220 12.82 -15.65 -13.84
C GLN A 220 13.57 -14.37 -14.24
N MET A 221 14.41 -13.84 -13.35
CA MET A 221 15.18 -12.63 -13.59
C MET A 221 16.51 -12.94 -14.27
N PRO A 222 16.95 -12.10 -15.24
CA PRO A 222 18.30 -12.20 -15.79
C PRO A 222 19.35 -12.21 -14.66
N GLY A 223 20.34 -13.09 -14.77
CA GLY A 223 21.44 -13.16 -13.80
C GLY A 223 21.10 -13.77 -12.43
N PHE A 224 19.89 -14.26 -12.19
CA PHE A 224 19.50 -14.94 -10.94
C PHE A 224 18.99 -16.35 -11.25
N LYS A 225 19.89 -17.34 -11.34
CA LYS A 225 19.55 -18.72 -11.73
C LYS A 225 19.83 -19.77 -10.65
N ASN A 226 20.54 -19.39 -9.59
CA ASN A 226 20.98 -20.32 -8.54
C ASN A 226 19.93 -20.51 -7.45
N VAL A 227 18.71 -20.88 -7.82
CA VAL A 227 17.63 -21.19 -6.86
C VAL A 227 17.64 -22.67 -6.48
N ARG A 228 17.42 -22.95 -5.20
CA ARG A 228 17.32 -24.32 -4.69
C ARG A 228 15.96 -24.93 -4.99
N LEU A 229 15.98 -26.15 -5.52
CA LEU A 229 14.78 -26.95 -5.74
C LEU A 229 14.05 -27.21 -4.41
N GLY A 230 12.74 -26.96 -4.37
CA GLY A 230 11.87 -27.21 -3.22
C GLY A 230 11.74 -26.05 -2.22
N GLU A 231 12.51 -24.97 -2.39
CA GLU A 231 12.32 -23.76 -1.59
C GLU A 231 11.11 -22.95 -2.07
N LYS A 232 10.51 -22.19 -1.15
CA LYS A 232 9.41 -21.28 -1.48
C LYS A 232 9.90 -20.25 -2.51
N VAL A 233 9.17 -20.09 -3.61
CA VAL A 233 9.49 -19.10 -4.65
C VAL A 233 9.62 -17.72 -4.04
N ASN A 234 10.84 -17.18 -4.04
CA ASN A 234 11.08 -15.80 -3.65
C ASN A 234 10.71 -14.88 -4.81
N LYS A 235 9.88 -13.87 -4.53
CA LYS A 235 9.44 -12.88 -5.50
C LYS A 235 9.97 -11.53 -5.07
N VAL A 236 10.55 -10.81 -6.02
CA VAL A 236 10.98 -9.42 -5.80
C VAL A 236 9.80 -8.50 -6.04
N ASP A 237 9.53 -7.59 -5.11
CA ASP A 237 8.36 -6.69 -5.17
C ASP A 237 8.33 -5.90 -6.50
N LEU A 238 9.43 -5.22 -6.84
CA LEU A 238 9.64 -4.68 -8.18
C LEU A 238 11.08 -4.87 -8.68
N VAL A 239 11.22 -4.95 -10.00
CA VAL A 239 12.51 -5.00 -10.69
C VAL A 239 12.52 -3.96 -11.79
N LEU A 240 13.54 -3.12 -11.79
CA LEU A 240 13.86 -2.19 -12.86
C LEU A 240 15.11 -2.68 -13.59
N VAL A 241 15.01 -2.96 -14.89
CA VAL A 241 16.16 -3.35 -15.72
C VAL A 241 16.41 -2.26 -16.74
N ASP A 242 17.57 -1.63 -16.67
CA ASP A 242 18.01 -0.68 -17.70
C ASP A 242 18.34 -1.44 -18.99
N LYS A 243 17.66 -1.09 -20.10
CA LYS A 243 17.84 -1.76 -21.39
C LYS A 243 19.17 -1.46 -22.06
N GLN A 244 19.81 -0.35 -21.73
CA GLN A 244 21.09 0.05 -22.30
C GLN A 244 22.24 -0.66 -21.59
N THR A 245 22.24 -0.65 -20.26
CA THR A 245 23.33 -1.21 -19.45
C THR A 245 23.10 -2.66 -19.05
N GLY A 246 21.86 -3.14 -19.09
CA GLY A 246 21.46 -4.44 -18.54
C GLY A 246 21.45 -4.49 -17.01
N ARG A 247 21.74 -3.38 -16.32
CA ARG A 247 21.83 -3.34 -14.85
C ARG A 247 20.45 -3.51 -14.23
N GLU A 248 20.32 -4.47 -13.33
CA GLU A 248 19.10 -4.68 -12.55
C GLU A 248 19.12 -3.87 -11.25
N THR A 249 18.00 -3.22 -10.93
CA THR A 249 17.73 -2.65 -9.60
C THR A 249 16.53 -3.36 -9.00
N LEU A 250 16.76 -4.09 -7.91
CA LEU A 250 15.73 -4.76 -7.14
C LEU A 250 15.17 -3.78 -6.11
N ILE A 251 13.86 -3.69 -6.05
CA ILE A 251 13.15 -2.76 -5.18
C ILE A 251 12.33 -3.60 -4.20
N THR A 252 12.57 -3.42 -2.91
CA THR A 252 11.65 -3.89 -1.86
C THR A 252 10.78 -2.70 -1.44
N ALA A 253 9.46 -2.88 -1.49
CA ALA A 253 8.50 -1.82 -1.23
C ALA A 253 7.74 -2.13 0.06
N LYS A 254 7.93 -1.30 1.10
CA LYS A 254 7.28 -1.50 2.40
C LYS A 254 6.74 -0.18 2.90
N TRP A 255 5.41 -0.05 3.00
CA TRP A 255 4.78 1.17 3.47
C TRP A 255 5.32 1.66 4.81
N SER A 256 5.49 0.75 5.77
CA SER A 256 6.13 0.99 7.07
C SER A 256 7.17 -0.09 7.37
N ILE A 257 8.20 0.26 8.13
CA ILE A 257 9.25 -0.65 8.60
C ILE A 257 8.88 -1.04 10.03
N ARG A 258 8.81 -2.34 10.32
CA ARG A 258 8.67 -2.85 11.69
C ARG A 258 9.85 -3.77 11.99
N ALA A 259 10.11 -4.04 13.28
CA ALA A 259 11.26 -4.84 13.69
C ALA A 259 11.30 -6.25 13.06
N ASP A 260 10.14 -6.89 12.84
CA ASP A 260 10.02 -8.17 12.12
C ASP A 260 10.38 -8.04 10.64
N ARG A 261 10.09 -6.89 10.03
CA ARG A 261 10.40 -6.57 8.63
C ARG A 261 11.87 -6.27 8.41
N GLU A 262 12.54 -5.62 9.38
CA GLU A 262 13.99 -5.37 9.32
C GLU A 262 14.78 -6.67 9.19
N LYS A 263 14.38 -7.72 9.92
CA LYS A 263 15.00 -9.06 9.81
C LYS A 263 14.76 -9.70 8.45
N GLN A 264 13.56 -9.52 7.88
CA GLN A 264 13.24 -10.05 6.55
C GLN A 264 14.17 -9.50 5.47
N PHE A 265 14.56 -8.23 5.53
CA PHE A 265 15.44 -7.63 4.53
C PHE A 265 16.79 -8.35 4.40
N GLN A 266 17.38 -8.75 5.52
CA GLN A 266 18.65 -9.48 5.52
C GLN A 266 18.51 -10.88 4.92
N THR A 267 17.44 -11.59 5.28
CA THR A 267 17.14 -12.92 4.73
C THR A 267 16.86 -12.86 3.23
N GLU A 268 16.06 -11.89 2.79
CA GLU A 268 15.77 -11.65 1.37
C GLU A 268 17.06 -11.31 0.61
N PHE A 269 17.87 -10.36 1.11
CA PHE A 269 19.13 -9.99 0.47
C PHE A 269 20.09 -11.17 0.35
N ALA A 270 20.24 -11.97 1.41
CA ALA A 270 21.07 -13.18 1.38
C ALA A 270 20.59 -14.17 0.29
N SER A 271 19.28 -14.32 0.13
CA SER A 271 18.73 -15.16 -0.95
C SER A 271 19.01 -14.60 -2.34
N TYR A 272 19.01 -13.26 -2.52
CA TYR A 272 19.38 -12.61 -3.79
C TYR A 272 20.85 -12.84 -4.12
N VAL A 273 21.74 -12.70 -3.14
CA VAL A 273 23.17 -12.99 -3.29
C VAL A 273 23.40 -14.44 -3.66
N GLN A 274 22.71 -15.39 -3.01
CA GLN A 274 22.83 -16.82 -3.32
C GLN A 274 22.30 -17.16 -4.72
N ALA A 275 21.18 -16.55 -5.13
CA ALA A 275 20.58 -16.79 -6.44
C ALA A 275 21.36 -16.18 -7.60
N ARG A 276 22.19 -15.16 -7.34
CA ARG A 276 23.00 -14.49 -8.38
C ARG A 276 23.92 -15.51 -9.05
N SER A 277 23.84 -15.58 -10.38
CA SER A 277 24.58 -16.55 -11.21
C SER A 277 25.60 -15.90 -12.14
N ASN A 278 25.63 -14.57 -12.25
CA ASN A 278 26.64 -13.84 -13.01
C ASN A 278 27.47 -12.94 -12.06
N GLN A 279 28.58 -12.41 -12.55
CA GLN A 279 29.46 -11.51 -11.77
C GLN A 279 29.08 -10.02 -11.90
N GLN A 280 27.98 -9.70 -12.59
CA GLN A 280 27.55 -8.31 -12.73
C GLN A 280 26.93 -7.83 -11.41
N GLY A 281 27.31 -6.63 -10.99
CA GLY A 281 26.66 -5.94 -9.87
C GLY A 281 25.19 -5.64 -10.18
N TRP A 282 24.40 -5.50 -9.12
CA TRP A 282 22.97 -5.16 -9.17
C TRP A 282 22.67 -4.15 -8.05
N GLY A 283 21.65 -3.32 -8.24
CA GLY A 283 21.21 -2.35 -7.23
C GLY A 283 20.14 -2.93 -6.32
N TYR A 284 20.16 -2.60 -5.03
CA TYR A 284 19.09 -2.95 -4.09
C TYR A 284 18.59 -1.70 -3.38
N VAL A 285 17.30 -1.39 -3.48
CA VAL A 285 16.72 -0.21 -2.82
C VAL A 285 15.48 -0.57 -2.02
N LEU A 286 15.27 0.17 -0.94
CA LEU A 286 14.05 0.13 -0.14
C LEU A 286 13.20 1.35 -0.46
N VAL A 287 11.94 1.17 -0.83
CA VAL A 287 10.96 2.27 -0.96
C VAL A 287 9.96 2.20 0.19
N THR A 288 9.79 3.31 0.92
CA THR A 288 9.00 3.32 2.17
C THR A 288 8.33 4.66 2.48
N ASN A 289 7.32 4.63 3.35
CA ASN A 289 6.67 5.79 3.97
C ASN A 289 6.85 5.78 5.51
N GLU A 290 7.96 5.25 6.00
CA GLU A 290 8.27 5.18 7.43
C GLU A 290 8.57 6.56 8.02
N PHE A 291 7.95 6.90 9.16
CA PHE A 291 8.18 8.16 9.85
C PHE A 291 9.07 8.03 11.09
N ASP A 292 9.25 6.83 11.64
CA ASP A 292 10.15 6.60 12.78
C ASP A 292 11.63 6.75 12.33
N PRO A 293 12.34 7.77 12.83
CA PRO A 293 13.69 8.08 12.40
C PRO A 293 14.70 7.01 12.80
N ALA A 294 14.45 6.30 13.91
CA ALA A 294 15.34 5.23 14.32
C ALA A 294 15.23 4.05 13.34
N ARG A 295 14.02 3.75 12.86
CA ARG A 295 13.78 2.71 11.84
C ARG A 295 14.38 3.11 10.48
N LEU A 296 14.17 4.35 10.05
CA LEU A 296 14.78 4.89 8.83
C LEU A 296 16.31 4.88 8.88
N ALA A 297 16.90 5.35 9.99
CA ALA A 297 18.35 5.36 10.18
C ALA A 297 18.92 3.93 10.13
N ARG A 298 18.30 2.96 10.82
CA ARG A 298 18.71 1.56 10.74
C ARG A 298 18.64 0.99 9.32
N ALA A 299 17.62 1.35 8.54
CA ALA A 299 17.55 0.94 7.14
C ALA A 299 18.68 1.59 6.29
N CYS A 300 18.99 2.86 6.54
CA CYS A 300 20.11 3.54 5.88
C CYS A 300 21.47 2.90 6.24
N GLU A 301 21.61 2.41 7.47
CA GLU A 301 22.83 1.79 8.00
C GLU A 301 22.93 0.29 7.78
N ALA A 302 21.89 -0.34 7.24
CA ALA A 302 21.85 -1.79 7.09
C ALA A 302 23.04 -2.28 6.24
N MET A 303 23.85 -3.17 6.83
CA MET A 303 25.05 -3.74 6.22
C MET A 303 24.86 -5.22 5.87
N ALA A 304 25.50 -5.66 4.80
CA ALA A 304 25.67 -7.06 4.45
C ALA A 304 27.09 -7.27 3.90
N ALA A 305 27.82 -8.26 4.43
CA ALA A 305 29.21 -8.54 4.06
C ALA A 305 30.11 -7.28 4.04
N ASN A 306 30.07 -6.48 5.12
CA ASN A 306 30.80 -5.22 5.29
C ASN A 306 30.52 -4.12 4.25
N ASN A 307 29.48 -4.28 3.45
CA ASN A 307 28.99 -3.26 2.50
C ASN A 307 27.57 -2.84 2.87
N ARG A 308 27.14 -1.67 2.38
CA ARG A 308 25.74 -1.24 2.52
C ARG A 308 24.85 -2.23 1.77
N MET A 309 23.82 -2.70 2.45
CA MET A 309 22.86 -3.63 1.86
C MET A 309 21.97 -2.93 0.84
N PHE A 310 21.40 -1.78 1.20
CA PHE A 310 20.66 -0.94 0.26
C PHE A 310 21.58 0.13 -0.32
N GLU A 311 21.57 0.28 -1.65
CA GLU A 311 22.25 1.35 -2.37
C GLU A 311 21.67 2.72 -1.94
N HIS A 312 20.34 2.83 -1.97
CA HIS A 312 19.57 3.97 -1.49
C HIS A 312 18.35 3.49 -0.67
N VAL A 313 17.99 4.25 0.36
CA VAL A 313 16.65 4.17 0.96
C VAL A 313 15.85 5.31 0.35
N ILE A 314 14.66 5.02 -0.15
CA ILE A 314 13.79 5.96 -0.84
C ILE A 314 12.58 6.19 0.05
N HIS A 315 12.46 7.38 0.62
CA HIS A 315 11.23 7.79 1.29
C HIS A 315 10.26 8.36 0.25
N ILE A 316 8.95 8.19 0.44
CA ILE A 316 7.96 8.82 -0.46
C ILE A 316 8.23 10.32 -0.56
N ASN A 317 8.39 11.01 0.58
CA ASN A 317 8.85 12.39 0.61
C ASN A 317 9.60 12.70 1.94
N PRO A 318 10.94 12.81 1.95
CA PRO A 318 11.71 13.09 3.16
C PRO A 318 11.31 14.40 3.86
N ALA A 319 10.81 15.39 3.12
CA ALA A 319 10.37 16.67 3.70
C ALA A 319 9.20 16.47 4.67
N ALA A 320 8.33 15.48 4.43
CA ALA A 320 7.26 15.12 5.36
C ALA A 320 7.80 14.68 6.71
N VAL A 321 8.85 13.86 6.71
CA VAL A 321 9.49 13.37 7.95
C VAL A 321 10.14 14.53 8.71
N MET A 322 10.78 15.47 7.99
CA MET A 322 11.37 16.66 8.60
C MET A 322 10.32 17.56 9.26
N ASP A 323 9.18 17.80 8.59
CA ASP A 323 8.11 18.65 9.12
C ASP A 323 7.47 18.04 10.38
N VAL A 324 7.27 16.71 10.40
CA VAL A 324 6.72 15.99 11.56
C VAL A 324 7.51 16.24 12.84
N TYR A 325 8.83 16.27 12.75
CA TYR A 325 9.70 16.48 13.91
C TYR A 325 9.96 17.96 14.21
N GLY A 326 9.74 18.85 13.23
CA GLY A 326 9.82 20.29 13.40
C GLY A 326 11.23 20.78 13.80
N PRO A 327 11.34 21.95 14.44
CA PRO A 327 12.63 22.63 14.64
C PRO A 327 13.51 22.06 15.76
N SER A 328 13.02 21.12 16.57
CA SER A 328 13.77 20.50 17.68
C SER A 328 13.86 18.98 17.50
N PRO A 329 14.62 18.51 16.50
CA PRO A 329 14.72 17.08 16.21
C PRO A 329 15.49 16.32 17.30
N GLU A 330 15.02 15.11 17.61
CA GLU A 330 15.77 14.12 18.39
C GLU A 330 17.07 13.72 17.65
N ASP A 331 18.04 13.13 18.35
CA ASP A 331 19.32 12.68 17.75
C ASP A 331 19.11 11.74 16.55
N SER A 332 18.10 10.87 16.62
CA SER A 332 17.70 9.98 15.54
C SER A 332 17.30 10.75 14.28
N MET A 333 16.59 11.88 14.42
CA MET A 333 16.23 12.74 13.30
C MET A 333 17.42 13.51 12.75
N ALA A 334 18.36 13.95 13.59
CA ALA A 334 19.59 14.57 13.10
C ALA A 334 20.38 13.62 12.19
N ARG A 335 20.39 12.31 12.50
CA ARG A 335 20.95 11.27 11.63
C ARG A 335 20.17 11.10 10.34
N VAL A 336 18.84 11.08 10.39
CA VAL A 336 18.01 11.02 9.16
C VAL A 336 18.28 12.23 8.26
N ALA A 337 18.35 13.44 8.83
CA ALA A 337 18.69 14.65 8.07
C ALA A 337 20.07 14.56 7.41
N SER A 338 21.08 14.03 8.10
CA SER A 338 22.40 13.82 7.50
C SER A 338 22.38 12.77 6.38
N TYR A 339 21.52 11.75 6.47
CA TYR A 339 21.31 10.80 5.36
C TYR A 339 20.61 11.40 4.16
N VAL A 340 19.72 12.40 4.34
CA VAL A 340 19.16 13.16 3.21
C VAL A 340 20.26 13.97 2.52
N THR A 341 21.03 14.74 3.28
CA THR A 341 22.14 15.56 2.73
C THR A 341 23.23 14.71 2.06
N ALA A 342 23.47 13.49 2.54
CA ALA A 342 24.47 12.57 2.01
C ALA A 342 23.94 11.67 0.88
N ASP A 343 22.77 11.96 0.31
CA ASP A 343 22.12 11.16 -0.75
C ASP A 343 21.87 9.69 -0.37
N ARG A 344 21.85 9.37 0.93
CA ARG A 344 21.60 8.03 1.43
C ARG A 344 20.09 7.74 1.54
N LEU A 345 19.34 8.75 1.93
CA LEU A 345 17.88 8.78 1.98
C LEU A 345 17.37 9.78 0.93
N LEU A 346 16.79 9.28 -0.16
CA LEU A 346 16.30 10.12 -1.26
C LEU A 346 14.77 10.24 -1.21
N GLY A 347 14.24 11.34 -1.76
CA GLY A 347 12.84 11.40 -2.15
C GLY A 347 12.56 10.56 -3.37
N LEU A 348 11.30 10.13 -3.52
CA LEU A 348 10.89 9.33 -4.68
C LEU A 348 11.18 10.07 -6.00
N ASP A 349 10.78 11.34 -6.11
CA ASP A 349 11.07 12.16 -7.29
C ASP A 349 12.58 12.36 -7.57
N ASP A 350 13.39 12.51 -6.51
CA ASP A 350 14.85 12.69 -6.65
C ASP A 350 15.50 11.40 -7.16
N TRP A 351 15.07 10.26 -6.64
CA TRP A 351 15.56 8.95 -7.09
C TRP A 351 15.18 8.66 -8.55
N LEU A 352 13.97 9.03 -8.98
CA LEU A 352 13.57 8.90 -10.39
C LEU A 352 14.42 9.76 -11.32
N SER A 353 14.77 10.98 -10.88
CA SER A 353 15.66 11.86 -11.64
C SER A 353 17.08 11.29 -11.70
N LYS A 354 17.59 10.77 -10.57
CA LYS A 354 18.94 10.17 -10.47
C LYS A 354 19.08 8.87 -11.26
N THR A 355 18.01 8.09 -11.37
CA THR A 355 17.98 6.86 -12.18
C THR A 355 17.76 7.13 -13.67
N GLY A 356 17.46 8.38 -14.05
CA GLY A 356 17.16 8.76 -15.44
C GLY A 356 15.78 8.32 -15.91
N LEU A 357 14.88 7.92 -15.01
CA LEU A 357 13.48 7.62 -15.32
C LEU A 357 12.69 8.90 -15.62
N LYS A 358 12.98 9.96 -14.86
CA LYS A 358 12.46 11.32 -15.02
C LYS A 358 13.55 12.20 -15.61
#